data_AF-A0A4Q3VCL6-F1
#
_entry.id   AF-A0A4Q3VCL6-F1
#
_cell.length_a   1.000
_cell.length_b   1.000
_cell.length_c   1.000
_cell.angle_alpha   90.00
_cell.angle_beta   90.00
_cell.angle_gamma   90.00
#
_symmetry.space_group_name_H-M   'P 1'
#
loop_
_entity.id
_entity.type
_entity.pdbx_description
1 polymer ?
#
loop_
_entity_poly.entity_id
_entity_poly.type
_entity_poly.pdbx_seq_one_letter_code
_entity_poly.pdbx_strand_id
1 'polypeptide(L)'
;MSRNFALATCFMLGLVLAGCATPTPYQPADARSGVSGGFSDQRITSNRYRVSFAGNGATSRDTVENYLLYRAAELTVQQGYDSFILADRDVERNRRVVVDRPFHAGRFGYWGPSWRYSSARYGWRTWDPYWGDPFFMDSVDVHTIDRYEAMAEIVMQRGSAADGNSRAFDAREVLSELGATIVRPS
;
A
#
# COMPACT_ATOMS: atom_id res chain seq x y z
N MET A 1 65.48 18.24 28.62
CA MET A 1 64.83 17.26 27.73
C MET A 1 63.33 17.25 28.05
N SER A 2 62.52 17.39 26.99
CA SER A 2 61.06 17.19 26.85
C SER A 2 60.08 17.90 27.81
N ARG A 3 59.38 18.88 27.21
CA ARG A 3 58.14 19.55 27.62
C ARG A 3 56.95 18.61 27.40
N ASN A 4 56.00 18.51 28.33
CA ASN A 4 54.63 18.05 28.03
C ASN A 4 53.61 19.08 28.55
N PHE A 5 53.44 20.14 27.76
CA PHE A 5 52.29 21.03 27.84
C PHE A 5 51.11 20.36 27.12
N ALA A 6 49.97 20.29 27.81
CA ALA A 6 48.60 20.37 27.31
C ALA A 6 48.19 19.49 26.10
N LEU A 7 47.07 18.78 26.22
CA LEU A 7 45.82 19.16 25.57
C LEU A 7 44.79 18.01 25.60
N ALA A 8 43.63 18.37 26.14
CA ALA A 8 42.31 18.02 25.62
C ALA A 8 41.96 16.52 25.52
N THR A 9 41.28 16.07 26.56
CA THR A 9 40.27 15.00 26.50
C THR A 9 39.20 15.38 25.46
N CYS A 10 39.39 14.97 24.20
CA CYS A 10 38.33 15.03 23.19
C CYS A 10 37.29 13.96 23.50
N PHE A 11 36.29 14.30 24.30
CA PHE A 11 35.05 13.54 24.42
C PHE A 11 34.33 13.65 23.07
N MET A 12 34.60 12.69 22.18
CA MET A 12 34.00 12.62 20.87
C MET A 12 32.52 12.24 21.06
N LEU A 13 31.67 13.26 21.19
CA LEU A 13 30.23 13.14 21.29
C LEU A 13 29.71 12.66 19.93
N GLY A 14 29.67 11.35 19.73
CA GLY A 14 29.02 10.75 18.56
C GLY A 14 27.53 11.03 18.63
N LEU A 15 27.06 12.05 17.91
CA LEU A 15 25.65 12.23 17.60
C LEU A 15 25.22 11.01 16.77
N VAL A 16 24.68 10.00 17.43
CA VAL A 16 23.93 8.94 16.75
C VAL A 16 22.62 9.61 16.31
N LEU A 17 22.57 10.07 15.06
CA LEU A 17 21.29 10.35 14.41
C LEU A 17 20.59 9.00 14.25
N ALA A 18 19.85 8.60 15.26
CA ALA A 18 18.81 7.60 15.12
C ALA A 18 17.75 8.22 14.21
N GLY A 19 17.91 8.05 12.89
CA GLY A 19 16.86 8.32 11.93
C GLY A 19 15.68 7.42 12.30
N CYS A 20 14.66 8.00 12.93
CA CYS A 20 13.41 7.29 13.15
C CYS A 20 12.89 6.91 11.77
N ALA A 21 12.87 5.63 11.44
CA ALA A 21 12.23 5.15 10.23
C ALA A 21 10.73 5.45 10.37
N THR A 22 10.28 6.57 9.79
CA THR A 22 8.87 6.95 9.80
C THR A 22 8.14 6.19 8.70
N PRO A 23 6.86 5.82 8.90
CA PRO A 23 6.02 5.27 7.83
C PRO A 23 6.01 6.17 6.59
N THR A 24 5.90 5.57 5.41
CA THR A 24 5.80 6.30 4.14
C THR A 24 4.53 7.15 4.14
N PRO A 25 4.63 8.47 3.94
CA PRO A 25 3.46 9.34 3.84
C PRO A 25 2.71 9.10 2.51
N TYR A 26 1.47 9.55 2.44
CA TYR A 26 0.65 9.54 1.25
C TYR A 26 1.11 10.61 0.26
N GLN A 27 1.84 10.16 -0.76
CA GLN A 27 2.45 11.01 -1.78
C GLN A 27 2.65 10.23 -3.10
N PRO A 28 2.86 10.90 -4.24
CA PRO A 28 3.27 10.23 -5.47
C PRO A 28 4.60 9.49 -5.27
N ALA A 29 4.73 8.33 -5.91
CA ALA A 29 5.99 7.60 -6.00
C ALA A 29 6.95 8.36 -6.92
N ASP A 30 7.67 9.34 -6.36
CA ASP A 30 8.70 10.09 -7.06
C ASP A 30 10.09 9.66 -6.56
N ALA A 31 10.90 9.14 -7.47
CA ALA A 31 12.29 8.75 -7.22
C ALA A 31 13.18 9.91 -6.73
N ARG A 32 12.75 11.16 -6.93
CA ARG A 32 13.47 12.38 -6.52
C ARG A 32 13.09 12.91 -5.14
N SER A 33 12.01 12.41 -4.54
CA SER A 33 11.45 12.95 -3.29
C SER A 33 12.26 12.62 -2.03
N GLY A 34 13.30 11.78 -2.13
CA GLY A 34 14.11 11.33 -0.99
C GLY A 34 13.37 10.41 -0.01
N VAL A 35 12.05 10.31 -0.13
CA VAL A 35 11.17 9.45 0.66
C VAL A 35 10.88 8.18 -0.13
N SER A 36 11.12 7.02 0.46
CA SER A 36 10.90 5.73 -0.19
C SER A 36 9.42 5.38 -0.23
N GLY A 37 8.90 5.13 -1.42
CA GLY A 37 7.52 4.69 -1.66
C GLY A 37 6.56 5.81 -2.06
N GLY A 38 5.27 5.48 -2.06
CA GLY A 38 4.19 6.36 -2.52
C GLY A 38 3.22 5.65 -3.46
N PHE A 39 2.23 6.39 -3.95
CA PHE A 39 1.25 5.91 -4.92
C PHE A 39 1.71 6.11 -6.37
N SER A 40 1.28 5.23 -7.26
CA SER A 40 1.31 5.48 -8.70
C SER A 40 0.05 4.97 -9.38
N ASP A 41 -0.32 5.59 -10.49
CA ASP A 41 -1.45 5.20 -11.32
C ASP A 41 -1.05 5.08 -12.79
N GLN A 42 -1.63 4.09 -13.46
CA GLN A 42 -1.41 3.81 -14.88
C GLN A 42 -2.76 3.55 -15.54
N ARG A 43 -3.09 4.34 -16.57
CA ARG A 43 -4.27 4.10 -17.39
C ARG A 43 -4.07 2.85 -18.25
N ILE A 44 -4.98 1.90 -18.14
CA ILE A 44 -5.02 0.69 -18.98
C ILE A 44 -6.00 0.89 -20.14
N THR A 45 -7.18 1.44 -19.85
CA THR A 45 -8.22 1.75 -20.85
C THR A 45 -9.00 3.00 -20.41
N SER A 46 -10.01 3.42 -21.18
CA SER A 46 -10.75 4.66 -20.94
C SER A 46 -11.31 4.81 -19.52
N ASN A 47 -11.81 3.71 -18.93
CA ASN A 47 -12.38 3.63 -17.58
C ASN A 47 -11.67 2.61 -16.67
N ARG A 48 -10.45 2.16 -17.04
CA ARG A 48 -9.70 1.14 -16.31
C ARG A 48 -8.30 1.63 -15.98
N TYR A 49 -7.94 1.54 -14.71
CA TYR A 49 -6.66 2.00 -14.19
C TYR A 49 -6.02 0.92 -13.34
N ARG A 50 -4.69 0.82 -13.39
CA ARG A 50 -3.90 0.12 -12.39
C ARG A 50 -3.40 1.16 -11.40
N VAL A 51 -3.68 0.93 -10.13
CA VAL A 51 -3.23 1.78 -9.01
C VAL A 51 -2.31 0.93 -8.15
N SER A 52 -1.24 1.54 -7.64
CA SER A 52 -0.33 0.88 -6.71
C SER A 52 0.08 1.82 -5.59
N PHE A 53 0.43 1.24 -4.44
CA PHE A 53 1.05 1.94 -3.33
C PHE A 53 2.22 1.11 -2.79
N ALA A 54 3.38 1.73 -2.64
CA ALA A 54 4.55 1.12 -2.01
C ALA A 54 4.86 1.81 -0.68
N GLY A 55 4.93 1.04 0.41
CA GLY A 55 5.45 1.49 1.70
C GLY A 55 6.95 1.23 1.83
N ASN A 56 7.56 1.79 2.86
CA ASN A 56 8.88 1.40 3.37
C ASN A 56 8.73 0.36 4.50
N GLY A 57 9.84 -0.10 5.09
CA GLY A 57 9.80 -1.12 6.15
C GLY A 57 9.16 -0.69 7.47
N ALA A 58 8.95 0.61 7.68
CA ALA A 58 8.20 1.13 8.83
C ALA A 58 6.70 1.28 8.53
N THR A 59 6.29 1.09 7.27
CA THR A 59 4.88 1.23 6.86
C THR A 59 4.16 -0.08 7.07
N SER A 60 3.12 -0.05 7.92
CA SER A 60 2.29 -1.23 8.13
C SER A 60 1.55 -1.62 6.86
N ARG A 61 1.25 -2.91 6.73
CA ARG A 61 0.42 -3.43 5.64
C ARG A 61 -0.94 -2.72 5.57
N ASP A 62 -1.62 -2.57 6.69
CA ASP A 62 -2.94 -1.91 6.76
C ASP A 62 -2.87 -0.46 6.27
N THR A 63 -1.77 0.25 6.57
CA THR A 63 -1.53 1.59 6.02
C THR A 63 -1.41 1.56 4.50
N VAL A 64 -0.67 0.59 3.94
CA VAL A 64 -0.56 0.41 2.48
C VAL A 64 -1.91 0.07 1.84
N GLU A 65 -2.73 -0.77 2.49
CA GLU A 65 -4.09 -1.10 2.05
C GLU A 65 -4.99 0.12 1.97
N ASN A 66 -5.04 0.87 3.07
CA ASN A 66 -5.88 2.05 3.19
C ASN A 66 -5.44 3.13 2.19
N TYR A 67 -4.13 3.33 2.01
CA TYR A 67 -3.62 4.32 1.07
C TYR A 67 -3.89 3.94 -0.39
N LEU A 68 -3.80 2.65 -0.73
CA LEU A 68 -4.18 2.17 -2.06
C LEU A 68 -5.67 2.39 -2.33
N LEU A 69 -6.53 2.03 -1.36
CA LEU A 69 -7.99 2.20 -1.48
C LEU A 69 -8.37 3.68 -1.60
N TYR A 70 -7.78 4.52 -0.76
CA TYR A 70 -7.96 5.96 -0.83
C TYR A 70 -7.49 6.54 -2.18
N ARG A 71 -6.35 6.08 -2.72
CA ARG A 71 -5.89 6.53 -4.04
C ARG A 71 -6.83 6.11 -5.17
N ALA A 72 -7.38 4.89 -5.12
CA ALA A 72 -8.35 4.42 -6.09
C ALA A 72 -9.61 5.31 -6.09
N ALA A 73 -10.09 5.69 -4.91
CA ALA A 73 -11.22 6.60 -4.75
C ALA A 73 -10.90 8.03 -5.24
N GLU A 74 -9.75 8.60 -4.86
CA GLU A 74 -9.31 9.91 -5.35
C GLU A 74 -9.22 9.92 -6.87
N LEU A 75 -8.62 8.90 -7.48
CA LEU A 75 -8.49 8.81 -8.93
C LEU A 75 -9.86 8.70 -9.62
N THR A 76 -10.80 7.96 -9.03
CA THR A 76 -12.17 7.81 -9.55
C THR A 76 -12.89 9.16 -9.61
N VAL A 77 -12.84 9.93 -8.52
CA VAL A 77 -13.42 11.28 -8.47
C VAL A 77 -12.69 12.23 -9.42
N GLN A 78 -11.36 12.17 -9.50
CA GLN A 78 -10.54 12.97 -10.42
C GLN A 78 -10.91 12.74 -11.90
N GLN A 79 -11.29 11.52 -12.26
CA GLN A 79 -11.72 11.17 -13.61
C GLN A 79 -13.22 11.44 -13.88
N GLY A 80 -13.96 11.95 -12.89
CA GLY A 80 -15.38 12.29 -13.02
C GLY A 80 -16.33 11.08 -12.97
N TYR A 81 -15.94 10.03 -12.25
CA TYR A 81 -16.77 8.86 -11.97
C TYR A 81 -17.23 8.88 -10.50
N ASP A 82 -18.25 8.08 -10.19
CA ASP A 82 -18.88 8.06 -8.85
C ASP A 82 -18.42 6.86 -8.03
N SER A 83 -18.24 5.71 -8.69
CA SER A 83 -17.91 4.44 -8.06
C SER A 83 -16.86 3.67 -8.85
N PHE A 84 -16.23 2.70 -8.19
CA PHE A 84 -15.30 1.78 -8.83
C PHE A 84 -15.44 0.37 -8.27
N ILE A 85 -15.06 -0.61 -9.06
CA ILE A 85 -14.92 -2.01 -8.65
C ILE A 85 -13.45 -2.42 -8.78
N LEU A 86 -13.00 -3.38 -7.98
CA LEU A 86 -11.79 -4.11 -8.36
C LEU A 86 -12.10 -4.91 -9.62
N ALA A 87 -11.20 -4.80 -10.59
CA ALA A 87 -11.11 -5.79 -11.63
C ALA A 87 -10.49 -7.06 -11.01
N ASP A 88 -11.33 -8.05 -10.79
CA ASP A 88 -10.84 -9.42 -10.69
C ASP A 88 -10.08 -9.71 -11.99
N ARG A 89 -8.93 -10.38 -11.90
CA ARG A 89 -8.31 -10.90 -13.12
C ARG A 89 -9.31 -11.91 -13.69
N ASP A 90 -9.97 -11.55 -14.79
CA ASP A 90 -10.70 -12.48 -15.66
C ASP A 90 -9.71 -13.52 -16.19
N VAL A 91 -9.41 -14.53 -15.36
CA VAL A 91 -9.14 -15.85 -15.89
C VAL A 91 -10.51 -16.42 -16.16
N GLU A 92 -10.85 -16.48 -17.44
CA GLU A 92 -11.92 -17.30 -18.01
C GLU A 92 -11.90 -18.71 -17.40
N ARG A 93 -12.54 -18.88 -16.25
CA ARG A 93 -12.93 -20.18 -15.72
C ARG A 93 -14.05 -19.97 -14.72
N ASN A 94 -15.25 -20.25 -15.20
CA ASN A 94 -16.41 -20.63 -14.40
C ASN A 94 -15.98 -21.56 -13.25
N ARG A 95 -15.76 -20.96 -12.08
CA ARG A 95 -15.65 -21.68 -10.82
C ARG A 95 -15.97 -20.67 -9.72
N ARG A 96 -17.12 -20.85 -9.06
CA ARG A 96 -17.38 -20.25 -7.75
C ARG A 96 -16.33 -20.80 -6.79
N VAL A 97 -15.14 -20.21 -6.78
CA VAL A 97 -14.18 -20.42 -5.71
C VAL A 97 -14.59 -19.43 -4.64
N VAL A 98 -15.26 -19.92 -3.59
CA VAL A 98 -15.31 -19.20 -2.33
C VAL A 98 -13.87 -19.24 -1.82
N VAL A 99 -13.10 -18.19 -2.12
CA VAL A 99 -11.76 -18.02 -1.60
C VAL A 99 -11.94 -17.69 -0.12
N ASP A 100 -11.57 -18.62 0.77
CA ASP A 100 -11.37 -18.30 2.18
C ASP A 100 -10.25 -17.24 2.23
N ARG A 101 -10.66 -15.98 2.40
CA ARG A 101 -9.75 -14.85 2.48
C ARG A 101 -9.03 -14.97 3.83
N PRO A 102 -7.70 -15.14 3.87
CA PRO A 102 -6.97 -15.36 5.12
C PRO A 102 -6.92 -14.11 6.01
N PHE A 103 -7.42 -12.97 5.55
CA PHE A 103 -7.45 -11.71 6.28
C PHE A 103 -8.86 -11.12 6.21
N HIS A 104 -9.26 -10.51 7.32
CA HIS A 104 -10.63 -10.16 7.62
C HIS A 104 -11.26 -9.36 6.47
N ALA A 105 -12.55 -9.60 6.22
CA ALA A 105 -13.39 -8.60 5.62
C ALA A 105 -13.32 -7.34 6.49
N GLY A 106 -12.42 -6.42 6.17
CA GLY A 106 -12.49 -5.06 6.67
C GLY A 106 -13.84 -4.45 6.27
N ARG A 107 -14.11 -3.21 6.71
CA ARG A 107 -15.35 -2.48 6.39
C ARG A 107 -15.72 -2.50 4.90
N PHE A 108 -14.71 -2.64 4.04
CA PHE A 108 -14.81 -2.66 2.57
C PHE A 108 -14.92 -4.05 1.93
N GLY A 109 -15.22 -5.12 2.69
CA GLY A 109 -15.73 -6.43 2.23
C GLY A 109 -15.05 -7.10 1.02
N TYR A 110 -15.24 -6.53 -0.18
CA TYR A 110 -14.68 -6.96 -1.46
C TYR A 110 -13.27 -6.45 -1.76
N TRP A 111 -12.72 -5.52 -0.97
CA TRP A 111 -11.37 -4.99 -1.17
C TRP A 111 -10.31 -6.07 -0.90
N GLY A 112 -9.50 -6.39 -1.91
CA GLY A 112 -8.51 -7.47 -1.84
C GLY A 112 -7.46 -7.32 -2.94
N PRO A 113 -6.57 -6.30 -2.84
CA PRO A 113 -5.54 -6.07 -3.84
C PRO A 113 -4.51 -7.20 -3.87
N SER A 114 -3.73 -7.26 -4.94
CA SER A 114 -2.54 -8.12 -5.01
C SER A 114 -1.37 -7.48 -4.27
N TRP A 115 -0.49 -8.32 -3.73
CA TRP A 115 0.61 -7.92 -2.86
C TRP A 115 1.94 -8.37 -3.40
N ARG A 116 2.95 -7.52 -3.21
CA ARG A 116 4.35 -7.85 -3.33
C ARG A 116 5.07 -7.42 -2.07
N TYR A 117 5.94 -8.27 -1.55
CA TYR A 117 6.70 -7.97 -0.35
C TYR A 117 8.13 -8.48 -0.49
N SER A 118 9.05 -7.82 0.21
CA SER A 118 10.47 -8.19 0.23
C SER A 118 10.90 -8.50 1.66
N SER A 119 11.69 -9.56 1.81
CA SER A 119 12.42 -9.86 3.05
C SER A 119 13.89 -10.09 2.75
N ALA A 120 14.77 -9.71 3.67
CA ALA A 120 16.21 -9.91 3.55
C ALA A 120 16.61 -11.37 3.31
N ARG A 121 15.83 -12.34 3.81
CA ARG A 121 16.13 -13.78 3.71
C ARG A 121 15.66 -14.43 2.40
N TYR A 122 14.55 -13.96 1.82
CA TYR A 122 13.89 -14.67 0.72
C TYR A 122 13.63 -13.83 -0.53
N GLY A 123 14.02 -12.55 -0.53
CA GLY A 123 13.81 -11.65 -1.67
C GLY A 123 12.34 -11.29 -1.91
N TRP A 124 12.03 -10.84 -3.12
CA TRP A 124 10.67 -10.44 -3.52
C TRP A 124 9.75 -11.64 -3.68
N ARG A 125 8.58 -11.57 -3.06
CA ARG A 125 7.49 -12.55 -3.18
C ARG A 125 6.19 -11.83 -3.51
N THR A 126 5.25 -12.59 -4.08
CA THR A 126 3.95 -12.08 -4.53
C THR A 126 2.85 -12.93 -3.90
N TRP A 127 1.76 -12.30 -3.51
CA TRP A 127 0.51 -12.96 -3.17
C TRP A 127 -0.63 -12.33 -3.97
N ASP A 128 -1.57 -13.15 -4.42
CA ASP A 128 -2.80 -12.67 -5.04
C ASP A 128 -3.99 -13.57 -4.65
N PRO A 129 -5.23 -13.05 -4.66
CA PRO A 129 -6.40 -13.79 -4.22
C PRO A 129 -6.74 -15.07 -5.03
N TYR A 130 -6.09 -15.32 -6.17
CA TYR A 130 -6.45 -16.38 -7.11
C TYR A 130 -5.34 -17.43 -7.31
N TRP A 131 -4.08 -17.03 -7.22
CA TRP A 131 -2.92 -17.84 -7.59
C TRP A 131 -1.76 -17.75 -6.57
N GLY A 132 -1.93 -17.02 -5.46
CA GLY A 132 -0.96 -16.95 -4.36
C GLY A 132 -1.16 -18.05 -3.32
N ASP A 133 -0.06 -18.51 -2.71
CA ASP A 133 -0.11 -19.43 -1.56
C ASP A 133 -0.80 -18.71 -0.37
N PRO A 134 -1.93 -19.20 0.14
CA PRO A 134 -2.71 -18.50 1.16
C PRO A 134 -1.99 -18.27 2.50
N PHE A 135 -0.94 -19.02 2.85
CA PHE A 135 -0.43 -19.01 4.23
C PHE A 135 1.08 -19.21 4.37
N PHE A 136 1.83 -18.10 4.30
CA PHE A 136 3.20 -18.02 4.86
C PHE A 136 3.26 -17.23 6.18
N MET A 137 2.23 -16.48 6.58
CA MET A 137 2.27 -15.59 7.76
C MET A 137 2.20 -16.31 9.11
N ASP A 138 1.77 -17.58 9.18
CA ASP A 138 1.97 -18.40 10.38
C ASP A 138 3.44 -18.80 10.58
N SER A 139 4.24 -18.70 9.51
CA SER A 139 5.65 -19.11 9.47
C SER A 139 6.65 -17.98 9.24
N VAL A 140 6.17 -16.78 8.88
CA VAL A 140 6.98 -15.57 8.64
C VAL A 140 6.59 -14.56 9.69
N ASP A 141 7.51 -14.38 10.64
CA ASP A 141 7.43 -13.34 11.64
C ASP A 141 7.35 -11.98 10.93
N VAL A 142 6.26 -11.22 11.15
CA VAL A 142 5.97 -9.93 10.48
C VAL A 142 7.12 -8.94 10.65
N HIS A 143 7.92 -9.12 11.70
CA HIS A 143 9.17 -8.40 11.97
C HIS A 143 10.29 -8.58 10.92
N THR A 144 10.14 -9.48 9.95
CA THR A 144 11.15 -9.78 8.90
C THR A 144 10.82 -9.24 7.50
N ILE A 145 9.68 -8.55 7.35
CA ILE A 145 9.28 -7.96 6.07
C ILE A 145 9.76 -6.51 5.99
N ASP A 146 10.64 -6.25 5.03
CA ASP A 146 11.30 -4.95 4.87
C ASP A 146 10.49 -3.96 4.02
N ARG A 147 9.52 -4.45 3.23
CA ARG A 147 8.75 -3.61 2.31
C ARG A 147 7.44 -4.28 1.89
N TYR A 148 6.36 -3.50 1.92
CA TYR A 148 5.05 -3.88 1.35
C TYR A 148 4.72 -3.02 0.13
N GLU A 149 4.22 -3.67 -0.91
CA GLU A 149 3.67 -3.03 -2.11
C GLU A 149 2.33 -3.69 -2.45
N ALA A 150 1.30 -2.86 -2.64
CA ALA A 150 -0.03 -3.31 -3.04
C ALA A 150 -0.38 -2.76 -4.41
N MET A 151 -1.10 -3.57 -5.20
CA MET A 151 -1.57 -3.19 -6.53
C MET A 151 -3.00 -3.66 -6.75
N ALA A 152 -3.82 -2.78 -7.32
CA ALA A 152 -5.19 -3.07 -7.73
C ALA A 152 -5.42 -2.57 -9.16
N GLU A 153 -6.15 -3.35 -9.95
CA GLU A 153 -6.80 -2.84 -11.15
C GLU A 153 -8.23 -2.46 -10.78
N ILE A 154 -8.65 -1.29 -11.20
CA ILE A 154 -9.99 -0.76 -10.93
C ILE A 154 -10.71 -0.43 -12.23
N VAL A 155 -12.02 -0.66 -12.24
CA VAL A 155 -12.92 -0.22 -13.29
C VAL A 155 -13.86 0.82 -12.70
N MET A 156 -13.87 2.01 -13.31
CA MET A 156 -14.67 3.14 -12.86
C MET A 156 -16.04 3.14 -13.55
N GLN A 157 -17.06 3.54 -12.80
CA GLN A 157 -18.45 3.53 -13.21
C GLN A 157 -19.15 4.83 -12.79
N ARG A 158 -20.15 5.24 -13.57
CA ARG A 158 -21.06 6.34 -13.22
C ARG A 158 -22.30 5.75 -12.59
N GLY A 159 -22.85 6.41 -11.57
CA GLY A 159 -23.95 5.87 -10.77
C GLY A 159 -23.50 5.35 -9.41
N SER A 160 -24.48 5.23 -8.50
CA SER A 160 -24.19 4.93 -7.09
C SER A 160 -23.75 3.48 -6.94
N ALA A 161 -22.85 3.20 -5.98
CA ALA A 161 -22.50 1.82 -5.64
C ALA A 161 -23.74 0.98 -5.20
N ALA A 162 -24.82 1.66 -4.79
CA ALA A 162 -26.08 1.05 -4.38
C ALA A 162 -26.97 0.59 -5.56
N ASP A 163 -26.63 0.88 -6.81
CA ASP A 163 -27.45 0.57 -7.99
C ASP A 163 -27.42 -0.93 -8.41
N GLY A 164 -27.12 -1.83 -7.46
CA GLY A 164 -27.29 -3.29 -7.61
C GLY A 164 -26.00 -4.11 -7.73
N ASN A 165 -24.82 -3.49 -7.69
CA ASN A 165 -23.54 -4.21 -7.66
C ASN A 165 -22.93 -4.19 -6.27
N SER A 166 -23.10 -5.28 -5.50
CA SER A 166 -22.57 -5.38 -4.14
C SER A 166 -21.05 -5.21 -4.04
N ARG A 167 -20.31 -5.33 -5.15
CA ARG A 167 -18.84 -5.20 -5.20
C ARG A 167 -18.33 -3.78 -5.48
N ALA A 168 -19.22 -2.83 -5.75
CA ALA A 168 -18.84 -1.45 -6.06
C ALA A 168 -18.54 -0.66 -4.78
N PHE A 169 -17.51 0.18 -4.85
CA PHE A 169 -17.12 1.15 -3.83
C PHE A 169 -17.59 2.54 -4.25
N ASP A 170 -18.33 3.21 -3.39
CA ASP A 170 -18.59 4.64 -3.57
C ASP A 170 -17.31 5.42 -3.27
N ALA A 171 -16.81 6.16 -4.26
CA ALA A 171 -15.52 6.83 -4.12
C ALA A 171 -15.58 7.93 -3.04
N ARG A 172 -16.69 8.64 -2.89
CA ARG A 172 -16.82 9.74 -1.95
C ARG A 172 -16.98 9.22 -0.52
N GLU A 173 -17.68 8.11 -0.34
CA GLU A 173 -17.76 7.40 0.94
C GLU A 173 -16.35 6.99 1.39
N VAL A 174 -15.60 6.29 0.53
CA VAL A 174 -14.22 5.85 0.82
C VAL A 174 -13.34 7.04 1.22
N LEU A 175 -13.40 8.16 0.48
CA LEU A 175 -12.63 9.36 0.81
C LEU A 175 -12.99 9.94 2.18
N SER A 176 -14.28 9.96 2.52
CA SER A 176 -14.74 10.52 3.79
C SER A 176 -14.34 9.67 4.99
N GLU A 177 -14.33 8.34 4.83
CA GLU A 177 -14.00 7.40 5.90
C GLU A 177 -12.49 7.26 6.13
N LEU A 178 -11.74 7.15 5.04
CA LEU A 178 -10.29 6.95 5.13
C LEU A 178 -9.53 8.26 5.27
N GLY A 179 -10.14 9.41 4.96
CA GLY A 179 -9.47 10.72 4.97
C GLY A 179 -8.72 11.02 6.27
N ALA A 180 -9.26 10.63 7.42
CA ALA A 180 -8.61 10.83 8.72
C ALA A 180 -7.39 9.92 8.97
N THR A 181 -7.28 8.81 8.23
CA THR A 181 -6.16 7.86 8.33
C THR A 181 -4.98 8.23 7.43
N ILE A 182 -5.15 9.20 6.52
CA ILE A 182 -4.14 9.59 5.54
C ILE A 182 -3.14 10.57 6.14
N VAL A 183 -1.88 10.15 6.27
CA VAL A 183 -0.77 11.01 6.70
C VAL A 183 -0.05 11.56 5.47
N ARG A 184 -0.08 12.87 5.26
CA ARG A 184 0.59 13.56 4.14
C ARG A 184 1.99 14.04 4.55
N PRO A 185 2.90 14.31 3.59
CA PRO A 185 4.19 14.93 3.89
C PRO A 185 3.99 16.29 4.57
N SER A 186 4.85 16.60 5.54
CA SER A 186 4.91 17.89 6.24
C SER A 186 5.65 18.96 5.45
#